data_AF-A0A9J5Z6L1-F1
#
_entry.id   AF-A0A9J5Z6L1-F1
#
_cell.length_a   1.000
_cell.length_b   1.000
_cell.length_c   1.000
_cell.angle_alpha   90.00
_cell.angle_beta   90.00
_cell.angle_gamma   90.00
#
_symmetry.space_group_name_H-M   'P 1'
#
loop_
_entity.id
_entity.type
_entity.pdbx_description
1 polymer ?
#
loop_
_entity_poly.entity_id
_entity_poly.type
_entity_poly.pdbx_seq_one_letter_code
_entity_poly.pdbx_strand_id
1 'polypeptide(L)'
;MTQVENHEFSKLKQDEVAIVMVPFPSQGHLNQLLQLSCLSSSYHLPVYYVGLATHSHQARIRANALNPSNIAKIHFHDLPNPELIASSNL
;
A
#
# COMPACT_ATOMS: atom_id res chain seq x y z
N MET A 1 -25.58 -20.39 14.26
CA MET A 1 -25.03 -21.25 13.19
C MET A 1 -25.65 -20.77 11.89
N THR A 2 -24.98 -20.20 10.90
CA THR A 2 -23.55 -19.92 10.67
C THR A 2 -23.54 -18.89 9.51
N GLN A 3 -22.68 -17.87 9.59
CA GLN A 3 -22.34 -17.00 8.45
C GLN A 3 -21.84 -17.85 7.28
N VAL A 4 -22.24 -17.53 6.04
CA VAL A 4 -21.34 -17.53 4.87
C VAL A 4 -21.96 -16.65 3.76
N GLU A 5 -21.71 -15.34 3.75
CA GLU A 5 -21.89 -14.52 2.55
C GLU A 5 -20.60 -14.57 1.72
N ASN A 6 -20.46 -15.64 0.94
CA ASN A 6 -19.46 -15.80 -0.12
C ASN A 6 -19.98 -15.17 -1.42
N HIS A 7 -20.25 -13.87 -1.41
CA HIS A 7 -20.72 -13.16 -2.59
C HIS A 7 -19.88 -11.90 -2.76
N GLU A 8 -18.87 -11.97 -3.63
CA GLU A 8 -18.24 -10.85 -4.39
C GLU A 8 -16.77 -11.11 -4.79
N PHE A 9 -16.24 -12.34 -4.67
CA PHE A 9 -14.97 -12.69 -5.35
C PHE A 9 -15.16 -13.14 -6.82
N SER A 10 -16.40 -13.17 -7.32
CA SER A 10 -16.76 -13.76 -8.60
C SER A 10 -17.18 -12.73 -9.64
N LYS A 11 -16.24 -11.90 -10.13
CA LYS A 11 -16.38 -11.22 -11.44
C LYS A 11 -15.03 -11.02 -12.15
N LEU A 12 -14.24 -12.10 -12.17
CA LEU A 12 -13.09 -12.50 -13.00
C LEU A 12 -12.66 -11.59 -14.17
N LYS A 13 -11.32 -11.35 -14.36
CA LYS A 13 -10.61 -11.54 -15.67
C LYS A 13 -9.09 -11.25 -15.69
N GLN A 14 -8.35 -12.26 -16.21
CA GLN A 14 -7.01 -12.25 -16.83
C GLN A 14 -5.81 -11.83 -15.96
N ASP A 15 -4.94 -12.79 -15.60
CA ASP A 15 -3.57 -12.59 -15.09
C ASP A 15 -3.34 -11.23 -14.41
N GLU A 16 -4.04 -11.01 -13.29
CA GLU A 16 -4.19 -9.69 -12.68
C GLU A 16 -2.88 -9.29 -12.01
N VAL A 17 -2.00 -8.61 -12.77
CA VAL A 17 -0.71 -8.13 -12.28
C VAL A 17 -0.95 -7.04 -11.24
N ALA A 18 -0.59 -7.33 -10.00
CA ALA A 18 -0.54 -6.37 -8.92
C ALA A 18 0.88 -5.84 -8.72
N ILE A 19 0.99 -4.56 -8.38
CA ILE A 19 2.27 -3.90 -8.09
C ILE A 19 2.36 -3.64 -6.60
N VAL A 20 3.38 -4.20 -5.95
CA VAL A 20 3.66 -3.97 -4.53
C VAL A 20 4.91 -3.10 -4.40
N MET A 21 4.74 -1.91 -3.84
CA MET A 21 5.77 -0.92 -3.60
C MET A 21 6.20 -0.99 -2.14
N VAL A 22 7.43 -1.46 -1.90
CA VAL A 22 8.00 -1.58 -0.54
C VAL A 22 9.10 -0.54 -0.36
N PRO A 23 8.90 0.51 0.47
CA PRO A 23 9.91 1.53 0.68
C PRO A 23 11.04 1.00 1.57
N PHE A 24 12.27 1.19 1.11
CA PHE A 24 13.44 1.04 1.96
C PHE A 24 13.61 2.31 2.82
N PRO A 25 13.80 2.19 4.15
CA PRO A 25 13.90 3.33 5.04
C PRO A 25 15.18 4.13 4.79
N SER A 26 15.07 5.17 3.97
CA SER A 26 16.16 6.11 3.68
C SER A 26 15.56 7.45 3.23
N GLN A 27 16.10 8.55 3.77
CA GLN A 27 15.42 9.86 3.87
C GLN A 27 14.95 10.49 2.53
N GLY A 28 15.48 10.07 1.38
CA GLY A 28 15.08 10.57 0.05
C GLY A 28 14.21 9.64 -0.81
N HIS A 29 14.19 8.33 -0.53
CA HIS A 29 13.64 7.35 -1.46
C HIS A 29 12.12 7.18 -1.37
N LEU A 30 11.52 7.57 -0.24
CA LEU A 30 10.08 7.45 -0.01
C LEU A 30 9.25 8.28 -1.00
N ASN A 31 9.71 9.50 -1.32
CA ASN A 31 9.01 10.40 -2.23
C ASN A 31 9.09 9.91 -3.69
N GLN A 32 10.27 9.44 -4.11
CA GLN A 32 10.47 8.90 -5.45
C GLN A 32 9.64 7.63 -5.65
N LEU A 33 9.59 6.74 -4.65
CA LEU A 33 8.77 5.55 -4.73
C LEU A 33 7.27 5.88 -4.77
N LEU A 34 6.84 6.91 -4.03
CA LEU A 34 5.45 7.38 -4.06
C LEU A 34 5.08 7.94 -5.44
N GLN A 35 5.97 8.74 -6.06
CA GLN A 35 5.78 9.22 -7.43
C GLN A 35 5.71 8.06 -8.44
N LEU A 36 6.59 7.06 -8.30
CA LEU A 36 6.56 5.85 -9.12
C LEU A 36 5.25 5.06 -8.93
N SER A 37 4.72 5.02 -7.71
CA SER A 37 3.43 4.39 -7.40
C SER A 37 2.30 5.08 -8.15
N CYS A 38 2.27 6.42 -8.18
CA CYS A 38 1.30 7.19 -8.95
C CYS A 38 1.40 6.91 -10.46
N LEU A 39 2.62 6.89 -11.02
CA LEU A 39 2.85 6.57 -12.42
C LEU A 39 2.36 5.16 -12.76
N SER A 40 2.65 4.18 -11.89
CA SER A 40 2.22 2.80 -12.05
C SER A 40 0.69 2.67 -12.02
N SER A 41 0.03 3.40 -11.12
CA SER A 41 -1.44 3.41 -11.01
C SER A 41 -2.16 4.02 -12.23
N SER A 42 -1.46 4.83 -13.03
CA SER A 42 -2.02 5.44 -14.23
C SER A 42 -2.33 4.42 -15.33
N TYR A 43 -1.69 3.25 -15.27
CA TYR A 43 -1.94 2.13 -16.18
C TYR A 43 -3.16 1.27 -15.77
N HIS A 44 -3.97 1.73 -14.80
CA HIS A 44 -5.13 1.01 -14.28
C HIS A 44 -4.81 -0.33 -13.62
N LEU A 45 -3.56 -0.49 -13.14
CA LEU A 45 -3.15 -1.64 -12.35
C LEU A 45 -3.34 -1.37 -10.85
N PRO A 46 -3.69 -2.39 -10.05
CA PRO A 46 -3.74 -2.26 -8.60
C PRO A 46 -2.34 -2.06 -8.04
N VAL A 47 -2.15 -0.96 -7.28
CA VAL A 47 -0.88 -0.59 -6.63
C VAL A 47 -1.03 -0.58 -5.12
N TYR A 48 -0.20 -1.36 -4.44
CA TYR A 48 -0.13 -1.46 -2.98
C TYR A 48 1.15 -0.83 -2.47
N TYR A 49 1.04 0.15 -1.58
CA TYR A 49 2.18 0.76 -0.90
C TYR A 49 2.30 0.16 0.50
N VAL A 50 3.31 -0.68 0.72
CA VAL A 50 3.41 -1.53 1.92
C VAL A 50 4.69 -1.21 2.67
N GLY A 51 4.58 -0.69 3.89
CA GLY A 51 5.76 -0.30 4.69
C GLY A 51 5.47 -0.27 6.18
N LEU A 52 6.51 -0.11 7.00
CA LEU A 52 6.36 0.10 8.44
C LEU A 52 5.50 1.35 8.71
N ALA A 53 4.67 1.31 9.76
CA ALA A 53 3.73 2.40 10.09
C ALA A 53 4.37 3.80 10.14
N THR A 54 5.61 3.90 10.64
CA THR A 54 6.38 5.16 10.68
C THR A 54 6.69 5.72 9.29
N HIS A 55 7.07 4.85 8.35
CA HIS A 55 7.43 5.23 6.98
C HIS A 55 6.18 5.43 6.11
N SER A 56 5.15 4.61 6.28
CA SER A 56 3.85 4.80 5.62
C SER A 56 3.19 6.11 6.02
N HIS A 57 3.29 6.52 7.29
CA HIS A 57 2.77 7.81 7.75
C HIS A 57 3.51 8.99 7.08
N GLN A 58 4.84 8.94 6.98
CA GLN A 58 5.61 9.96 6.25
C GLN A 58 5.27 10.00 4.76
N ALA A 59 5.02 8.84 4.14
CA ALA A 59 4.62 8.76 2.74
C ALA A 59 3.23 9.39 2.54
N ARG A 60 2.29 9.11 3.46
CA ARG A 60 0.93 9.65 3.42
C ARG A 60 0.88 11.16 3.61
N ILE A 61 1.71 11.71 4.51
CA ILE A 61 1.84 13.18 4.66
C ILE A 61 2.32 13.81 3.35
N ARG A 62 3.31 13.19 2.68
CA ARG A 62 3.84 13.67 1.40
C ARG A 62 2.85 13.48 0.24
N ALA A 63 2.01 12.44 0.30
CA ALA A 63 0.96 12.16 -0.67
C ALA A 63 -0.09 13.29 -0.73
N ASN A 64 -0.33 14.01 0.36
CA ASN A 64 -1.25 15.16 0.38
C ASN A 64 -0.83 16.30 -0.57
N ALA A 65 0.44 16.37 -0.96
CA ALA A 65 0.93 17.35 -1.93
C ALA A 65 0.75 16.88 -3.40
N LEU A 66 0.30 15.65 -3.62
CA LEU A 66 0.04 15.08 -4.95
C LEU A 66 -1.46 15.18 -5.28
N ASN A 67 -1.80 15.02 -6.57
CA ASN A 67 -3.18 15.08 -7.02
C ASN A 67 -4.03 13.99 -6.31
N PRO A 68 -5.15 14.34 -5.64
CA PRO A 68 -5.99 13.39 -4.92
C PRO A 68 -6.46 12.20 -5.75
N SER A 69 -6.71 12.41 -7.06
CA SER A 69 -7.15 11.35 -7.98
C SER A 69 -6.08 10.30 -8.26
N ASN A 70 -4.79 10.65 -8.14
CA ASN A 70 -3.68 9.70 -8.28
C ASN A 70 -3.47 8.92 -6.98
N ILE A 71 -3.66 9.55 -5.83
CA ILE A 71 -3.50 8.92 -4.53
C ILE A 71 -4.65 7.97 -4.20
N ALA A 72 -5.88 8.29 -4.63
CA ALA A 72 -7.05 7.42 -4.44
C ALA A 72 -6.91 6.03 -5.09
N LYS A 73 -5.97 5.88 -6.04
CA LYS A 73 -5.67 4.62 -6.74
C LYS A 73 -4.60 3.77 -6.04
N ILE A 74 -4.01 4.26 -4.95
CA ILE A 74 -2.93 3.59 -4.22
C ILE A 74 -3.47 3.07 -2.88
N HIS A 75 -3.27 1.78 -2.62
CA HIS A 75 -3.67 1.14 -1.37
C HIS A 75 -2.51 1.12 -0.37
N PHE A 76 -2.61 1.89 0.69
CA PHE A 76 -1.58 1.92 1.75
C PHE A 76 -1.82 0.83 2.79
N HIS A 77 -0.80 0.02 3.06
CA HIS A 77 -0.81 -1.00 4.11
C HIS A 77 0.36 -0.81 5.08
N ASP A 78 0.03 -0.75 6.36
CA ASP A 78 1.02 -0.66 7.43
C ASP A 78 1.40 -2.05 7.89
N LEU A 79 2.70 -2.36 7.82
CA LEU A 79 3.26 -3.56 8.41
C LEU A 79 3.50 -3.36 9.91
N PRO A 80 3.21 -4.37 10.73
CA PRO A 80 3.59 -4.34 12.14
C PRO A 80 5.11 -4.26 12.25
N ASN A 81 5.60 -3.40 13.14
CA ASN A 81 7.03 -3.32 13.41
C ASN A 81 7.49 -4.65 14.05
N PRO A 82 8.43 -5.41 13.46
CA PRO A 82 8.87 -6.69 14.02
C PRO A 82 9.39 -6.60 15.47
N GLU A 83 9.97 -5.47 15.89
CA GLU A 83 10.41 -5.29 17.28
C GLU A 83 9.25 -5.15 18.29
N LEU A 84 8.08 -4.66 17.84
CA LEU A 84 6.86 -4.59 18.65
C LEU A 84 6.22 -5.97 18.85
N ILE A 85 6.42 -6.90 17.92
CA ILE A 85 5.88 -8.27 18.00
C ILE A 85 6.73 -9.15 18.93
N ALA A 86 8.04 -8.89 19.01
CA ALA A 86 8.95 -9.59 19.90
C ALA A 86 8.75 -9.21 21.38
N SER A 87 8.32 -7.98 21.65
CA SER A 87 8.15 -7.44 23.01
C SER A 87 6.77 -7.71 23.62
N SER A 88 5.80 -8.21 22.86
CA SER A 88 4.47 -8.61 23.37
C SER A 88 4.38 -10.08 23.82
N ASN A 89 5.50 -10.82 23.79
CA ASN A 89 5.59 -12.23 24.23
C ASN A 89 6.45 -12.40 25.49
N LEU A 90 6.66 -11.33 26.26
CA LEU A 90 7.40 -11.30 27.54
C LEU A 90 6.48 -10.82 28.67
#